data_AF-A0A604EVA1-F1
#
_entry.id   AF-A0A604EVA1-F1
#
_cell.length_a   1.000
_cell.length_b   1.000
_cell.length_c   1.000
_cell.angle_alpha   90.00
_cell.angle_beta   90.00
_cell.angle_gamma   90.00
#
_symmetry.space_group_name_H-M   'P 1'
#
loop_
_entity.id
_entity.type
_entity.pdbx_description
1 polymer ?
#
loop_
_entity_poly.entity_id
_entity_poly.type
_entity_poly.pdbx_seq_one_letter_code
_entity_poly.pdbx_strand_id
1 'polypeptide(L)'
;MFIEAFASLMQKAKIGVVGTDIFCHYMPASVKSGVLLINPNTGISIDHELKGFYHDSFTIIVRNSTITRAVSKANKIMEMFPVEETIADNVYFRLIRPMS
;
A
#
# COMPACT_ATOMS: atom_id res chain seq x y z
N MET A 1 10.97 0.79 0.88
CA MET A 1 11.01 1.42 -0.46
C MET A 1 9.72 1.21 -1.27
N PHE A 2 9.28 -0.03 -1.51
CA PHE A 2 8.11 -0.32 -2.36
C PHE A 2 6.78 0.18 -1.77
N ILE A 3 6.54 -0.01 -0.47
CA ILE A 3 5.29 0.44 0.15
C ILE A 3 5.22 1.96 0.28
N GLU A 4 6.36 2.65 0.42
CA GLU A 4 6.46 4.10 0.45
C GLU A 4 6.14 4.68 -0.94
N ALA A 5 6.69 4.08 -2.00
CA ALA A 5 6.32 4.43 -3.37
C ALA A 5 4.83 4.17 -3.66
N PHE A 6 4.27 3.08 -3.12
CA PHE A 6 2.84 2.81 -3.22
C PHE A 6 2.00 3.80 -2.41
N ALA A 7 2.46 4.23 -1.23
CA ALA A 7 1.80 5.28 -0.44
C ALA A 7 1.68 6.59 -1.23
N SER A 8 2.71 6.95 -1.99
CA SER A 8 2.68 8.10 -2.90
C SER A 8 1.65 7.93 -4.02
N LEU A 9 1.46 6.71 -4.55
CA LEU A 9 0.36 6.42 -5.49
C LEU A 9 -1.01 6.57 -4.85
N MET A 10 -1.19 6.06 -3.63
CA MET A 10 -2.45 6.21 -2.87
C MET A 10 -2.78 7.67 -2.58
N GLN A 11 -1.76 8.50 -2.30
CA GLN A 11 -1.95 9.94 -2.14
C GLN A 11 -2.36 10.62 -3.45
N LYS A 12 -1.73 10.28 -4.59
CA LYS A 12 -2.13 10.78 -5.91
C LYS A 12 -3.57 10.38 -6.26
N ALA A 13 -4.00 9.19 -5.85
CA ALA A 13 -5.36 8.70 -5.97
C ALA A 13 -6.35 9.30 -4.94
N LYS A 14 -5.91 10.27 -4.13
CA LYS A 14 -6.74 10.99 -3.14
C LYS A 14 -7.35 10.09 -2.04
N ILE A 15 -6.68 8.99 -1.70
CA ILE A 15 -7.09 8.12 -0.59
C ILE A 15 -6.80 8.74 0.78
N GLY A 16 -5.78 9.59 0.85
CA GLY A 16 -5.34 10.28 2.07
C GLY A 16 -3.99 10.95 1.87
N VAL A 17 -3.45 11.54 2.93
CA VAL A 17 -2.13 12.19 2.92
C VAL A 17 -1.10 11.32 3.63
N VAL A 18 0.08 11.13 3.02
CA VAL A 18 1.20 10.37 3.62
C VAL A 18 1.68 11.08 4.88
N GLY A 19 1.84 10.33 5.97
CA GLY A 19 2.23 10.84 7.29
C GLY A 19 1.06 11.33 8.16
N THR A 20 -0.13 11.53 7.58
CA THR A 20 -1.34 11.96 8.30
C THR A 20 -2.40 10.87 8.33
N ASP A 21 -2.73 10.33 7.15
CA ASP A 21 -3.76 9.29 6.97
C ASP A 21 -3.17 7.99 6.46
N ILE A 22 -2.02 8.05 5.77
CA ILE A 22 -1.34 6.90 5.17
C ILE A 22 0.03 6.73 5.84
N PHE A 23 0.27 5.54 6.38
CA PHE A 23 1.45 5.21 7.17
C PHE A 23 2.15 3.99 6.60
N CYS A 24 3.48 3.96 6.68
CA CYS A 24 4.30 2.82 6.28
C CYS A 24 5.00 2.25 7.51
N HIS A 25 5.01 0.92 7.66
CA HIS A 25 5.62 0.14 8.74
C HIS A 25 5.02 0.33 10.14
N TYR A 26 4.59 1.55 10.47
CA TYR A 26 4.04 1.89 11.78
C TYR A 26 2.98 2.98 11.68
N MET A 27 1.82 2.76 12.32
CA MET A 27 0.78 3.78 12.51
C MET A 27 0.67 4.11 13.99
N PRO A 28 0.81 5.40 14.39
CA PRO A 28 0.74 5.80 15.80
C PRO A 28 -0.58 5.39 16.47
N ALA A 29 -0.51 5.08 17.77
CA ALA A 29 -1.68 4.69 18.55
C ALA A 29 -2.74 5.81 18.67
N SER A 30 -2.32 7.08 18.59
CA SER A 30 -3.21 8.25 18.62
C SER A 30 -4.09 8.37 17.37
N VAL A 31 -3.74 7.70 16.27
CA VAL A 31 -4.48 7.75 15.01
C VAL A 31 -5.73 6.88 15.09
N LYS A 32 -6.90 7.52 15.08
CA LYS A 32 -8.22 6.87 15.14
C LYS A 32 -8.72 6.38 13.77
N SER A 33 -8.23 6.97 12.68
CA SER A 33 -8.61 6.63 11.32
C SER A 33 -7.38 6.77 10.42
N GLY A 34 -7.04 5.74 9.67
CA GLY A 34 -5.82 5.71 8.87
C GLY A 34 -5.69 4.43 8.04
N VAL A 35 -4.66 4.40 7.21
CA VAL A 35 -4.26 3.28 6.38
C VAL A 35 -2.81 2.97 6.69
N LEU A 36 -2.50 1.73 7.02
CA LEU A 36 -1.15 1.25 7.29
C LEU A 36 -0.75 0.26 6.20
N LEU A 37 0.39 0.53 5.57
CA LEU A 37 1.07 -0.37 4.66
C LEU A 37 2.17 -1.10 5.42
N ILE A 38 2.19 -2.43 5.35
CA ILE A 38 3.19 -3.25 6.01
C ILE A 38 3.72 -4.33 5.08
N ASN A 39 5.04 -4.42 5.00
CA ASN A 39 5.73 -5.49 4.28
C ASN A 39 5.56 -6.83 5.02
N PRO A 40 5.69 -7.96 4.31
CA PRO A 40 5.77 -9.26 4.94
C PRO A 40 7.01 -9.32 5.82
N ASN A 41 6.87 -9.93 7.01
CA ASN A 41 7.97 -10.06 7.97
C ASN A 41 9.14 -10.91 7.45
N THR A 42 8.90 -11.70 6.40
CA THR A 42 9.90 -12.55 5.74
C THR A 42 10.86 -11.76 4.85
N GLY A 43 10.59 -10.48 4.60
CA GLY A 43 11.31 -9.71 3.59
C GLY A 43 10.91 -10.12 2.17
N ILE A 44 11.56 -9.51 1.19
CA ILE A 44 11.27 -9.70 -0.24
C ILE A 44 12.20 -10.76 -0.81
N SER A 45 11.63 -11.82 -1.37
CA SER A 45 12.37 -12.85 -2.08
C SER A 45 13.04 -12.27 -3.32
N ILE A 46 14.33 -12.55 -3.48
CA ILE A 46 15.12 -12.11 -4.64
C ILE A 46 15.32 -13.31 -5.57
N ASP A 47 14.82 -13.20 -6.79
CA ASP A 47 15.15 -14.13 -7.86
C ASP A 47 16.47 -13.69 -8.50
N HIS A 48 17.49 -14.54 -8.40
CA HIS A 48 18.82 -14.25 -8.92
C HIS A 48 18.90 -14.30 -10.46
N GLU A 49 17.97 -14.98 -11.13
CA GLU A 49 17.87 -15.01 -12.59
C GLU A 49 17.20 -13.74 -13.13
N LEU A 50 16.31 -13.13 -12.35
CA LEU A 50 15.59 -11.91 -12.69
C LEU A 50 16.11 -10.69 -11.90
N LYS A 51 17.38 -10.33 -12.11
CA LYS A 51 18.01 -9.19 -11.43
C LYS A 51 17.22 -7.90 -11.62
N GLY A 52 16.84 -7.27 -10.51
CA GLY A 52 16.09 -6.00 -10.49
C GLY A 52 14.57 -6.15 -10.63
N PHE A 53 14.07 -7.38 -10.76
CA PHE A 53 12.65 -7.67 -10.69
C PHE A 53 12.29 -8.26 -9.32
N TYR A 54 11.21 -7.76 -8.74
CA TYR A 54 10.73 -8.19 -7.43
C TYR A 54 9.26 -8.55 -7.53
N HIS A 55 8.90 -9.72 -7.01
CA HIS A 55 7.52 -10.18 -6.92
C HIS A 55 7.24 -10.53 -5.46
N ASP A 56 6.43 -9.71 -4.82
CA ASP A 56 6.02 -9.94 -3.43
C ASP A 56 4.65 -9.31 -3.17
N SER A 57 4.10 -9.63 -2.01
CA SER A 57 2.85 -9.09 -1.49
C SER A 57 3.14 -8.16 -0.32
N PHE A 58 2.22 -7.25 -0.02
CA PHE A 58 2.24 -6.47 1.21
C PHE A 58 0.81 -6.33 1.72
N THR A 59 0.65 -6.05 3.01
CA THR A 59 -0.67 -5.95 3.64
C THR A 59 -1.07 -4.49 3.79
N ILE A 60 -2.33 -4.20 3.46
CA ILE A 60 -2.97 -2.90 3.71
C ILE A 60 -3.96 -3.05 4.86
N ILE A 61 -3.71 -2.33 5.95
CA ILE A 61 -4.57 -2.33 7.14
C ILE A 61 -5.35 -1.02 7.17
N VAL A 62 -6.68 -1.10 7.18
CA VAL A 62 -7.55 0.07 7.27
C VAL A 62 -8.11 0.18 8.69
N ARG A 63 -7.82 1.29 9.37
CA ARG A 63 -8.35 1.62 10.69
C ARG A 63 -9.41 2.71 10.57
N ASN A 64 -10.52 2.55 11.27
CA ASN A 64 -11.52 3.60 11.45
C ASN A 64 -12.30 3.42 12.76
N SER A 65 -13.07 4.42 13.18
CA SER A 65 -13.87 4.36 14.41
C SER A 65 -15.07 3.41 14.32
N THR A 66 -15.53 3.10 13.11
CA THR A 66 -16.60 2.14 12.86
C THR A 66 -16.26 1.22 11.70
N ILE A 67 -16.78 0.00 11.74
CA ILE A 67 -16.56 -1.00 10.68
C ILE A 67 -17.07 -0.51 9.32
N THR A 68 -18.22 0.15 9.26
CA THR A 68 -18.80 0.67 8.01
C THR A 68 -17.89 1.68 7.33
N ARG A 69 -17.27 2.58 8.10
CA ARG A 69 -16.31 3.57 7.56
C ARG A 69 -15.01 2.91 7.13
N ALA A 70 -14.55 1.89 7.86
CA ALA A 70 -13.38 1.11 7.48
C ALA A 70 -13.60 0.38 6.15
N VAL A 71 -14.73 -0.31 5.99
CA VAL A 71 -15.11 -1.01 4.75
C VAL A 71 -15.27 -0.03 3.59
N SER A 72 -15.94 1.11 3.79
CA SER A 72 -16.06 2.13 2.74
C SER A 72 -14.70 2.66 2.28
N LYS A 73 -13.76 2.89 3.20
CA LYS A 73 -12.39 3.31 2.84
C LYS A 73 -11.62 2.18 2.15
N ALA A 74 -11.79 0.93 2.59
CA ALA A 74 -11.20 -0.23 1.93
C ALA A 74 -11.72 -0.38 0.48
N ASN A 75 -13.01 -0.21 0.24
CA ASN A 75 -13.59 -0.27 -1.12
C ASN A 75 -12.99 0.81 -2.03
N LYS A 76 -12.80 2.03 -1.55
CA LYS A 76 -12.11 3.09 -2.31
C LYS A 76 -10.66 2.73 -2.65
N ILE A 77 -9.96 2.03 -1.76
CA ILE A 77 -8.62 1.50 -2.06
C ILE A 77 -8.71 0.40 -3.10
N MET A 78 -9.72 -0.47 -3.01
CA MET A 78 -9.94 -1.56 -3.97
C MET A 78 -10.22 -1.03 -5.38
N GLU A 79 -10.91 0.10 -5.52
CA GLU A 79 -11.14 0.79 -6.79
C GLU A 79 -9.85 1.27 -7.49
N MET A 80 -8.73 1.38 -6.77
CA MET A 80 -7.43 1.71 -7.38
C MET A 80 -6.82 0.53 -8.15
N PHE A 81 -7.27 -0.70 -7.89
CA PHE A 81 -6.70 -1.87 -8.50
C PHE A 81 -7.46 -2.30 -9.77
N PRO A 82 -6.78 -2.90 -10.76
CA PRO A 82 -5.33 -3.13 -10.80
C PRO A 82 -4.55 -1.84 -11.10
N VAL A 83 -3.33 -1.76 -10.56
CA VAL A 83 -2.36 -0.74 -10.96
C VAL A 83 -1.38 -1.38 -11.93
N GLU A 84 -1.32 -0.86 -13.16
CA GLU A 84 -0.49 -1.39 -14.23
C GLU A 84 0.50 -0.33 -14.72
N GLU A 85 1.71 -0.77 -15.08
CA GLU A 85 2.74 0.02 -15.77
C GLU A 85 2.96 1.44 -15.22
N THR A 86 3.09 1.58 -13.89
CA THR A 86 3.12 2.90 -13.23
C THR A 86 4.44 3.15 -12.50
N ILE A 87 4.93 4.40 -12.52
CA ILE A 87 6.13 4.83 -11.79
C ILE A 87 5.75 5.71 -10.59
N ALA A 88 6.30 5.41 -9.43
CA ALA A 88 6.28 6.30 -8.26
C ALA A 88 7.57 6.17 -7.45
N ASP A 89 8.11 7.30 -7.00
CA ASP A 89 9.32 7.40 -6.15
C ASP A 89 10.46 6.45 -6.58
N ASN A 90 10.80 6.50 -7.88
CA ASN A 90 11.82 5.67 -8.54
C ASN A 90 11.56 4.15 -8.55
N VAL A 91 10.34 3.72 -8.23
CA VAL A 91 9.88 2.33 -8.35
C VAL A 91 8.97 2.21 -9.57
N TYR A 92 9.27 1.26 -10.46
CA TYR A 92 8.38 0.86 -11.54
C TYR A 92 7.51 -0.32 -11.08
N PHE A 93 6.21 -0.08 -10.96
CA PHE A 93 5.22 -1.10 -10.69
C PHE A 93 4.73 -1.67 -12.01
N ARG A 94 5.17 -2.90 -12.31
CA ARG A 94 4.67 -3.66 -13.47
C ARG A 94 3.18 -3.98 -13.31
N LEU A 95 2.81 -4.53 -12.16
CA LEU A 95 1.45 -4.90 -11.80
C LEU A 95 1.30 -4.90 -10.28
N ILE A 96 0.20 -4.34 -9.77
CA ILE A 96 -0.27 -4.50 -8.40
C ILE A 96 -1.74 -4.89 -8.44
N ARG A 97 -2.09 -5.98 -7.74
CA ARG A 97 -3.46 -6.47 -7.65
C ARG A 97 -3.73 -7.04 -6.26
N PRO A 98 -5.00 -7.09 -5.82
CA PRO A 98 -5.38 -7.82 -4.63
C PRO A 98 -4.99 -9.29 -4.76
N MET A 99 -4.52 -9.87 -3.66
CA MET A 99 -4.39 -11.33 -3.58
C MET A 99 -5.79 -11.94 -3.45
N SER A 100 -6.06 -12.94 -4.27
CA SER A 100 -7.27 -13.77 -4.23
C SER A 100 -7.18 -14.83 -3.14
#